data_AF-A0AAJ7N8G8-F1
#
_entry.id   AF-A0AAJ7N8G8-F1
#
_cell.length_a   1.000
_cell.length_b   1.000
_cell.length_c   1.000
_cell.angle_alpha   90.00
_cell.angle_beta   90.00
_cell.angle_gamma   90.00
#
_symmetry.space_group_name_H-M   'P 1'
#
loop_
_entity.id
_entity.type
_entity.pdbx_description
1 polymer ?
#
loop_
_entity_poly.entity_id
_entity_poly.type
_entity_poly.pdbx_seq_one_letter_code
_entity_poly.pdbx_strand_id
1 'polypeptide(L)'
;MKTLTTTITSEEKRNKHRNKSNYEKKTKYRTEDTVKIDQEVITDSVKNETPRKIKTVSEEQRKIFLSTIDPFDAPLKWWEKEHVKYAINYPPVKSRLEKVMGTHIVRLTDRKYMSLLAIKLLEDHVKQQKTRIKRRKLSPPLIISRLLELSYKTLKEKMKQPKFTKLKLYV
;
A
#
# COMPACT_ATOMS: atom_id res chain seq x y z
N MET A 1 27.38 -26.26 33.87
CA MET A 1 26.40 -25.61 32.97
C MET A 1 27.14 -25.08 31.74
N LYS A 2 26.91 -25.65 30.55
CA LYS A 2 27.59 -25.22 29.31
C LYS A 2 26.70 -24.20 28.59
N THR A 3 27.22 -22.99 28.37
CA THR A 3 26.54 -21.96 27.57
C THR A 3 26.75 -22.25 26.09
N LEU A 4 25.67 -22.24 25.31
CA LEU A 4 25.68 -22.37 23.86
C LEU A 4 25.91 -20.99 23.25
N THR A 5 27.07 -20.77 22.64
CA THR A 5 27.34 -19.58 21.83
C THR A 5 26.79 -19.81 20.42
N THR A 6 25.79 -19.04 20.04
CA THR A 6 25.21 -19.04 18.68
C THR A 6 26.18 -18.36 17.71
N THR A 7 26.79 -19.17 16.84
CA THR A 7 27.58 -18.72 15.70
C THR A 7 26.66 -18.11 14.64
N ILE A 8 26.54 -16.78 14.65
CA ILE A 8 25.83 -16.01 13.63
C ILE A 8 26.59 -16.16 12.30
N THR A 9 25.95 -16.79 11.31
CA THR A 9 26.48 -17.00 9.96
C THR A 9 26.65 -15.68 9.20
N SER A 10 27.65 -15.62 8.33
CA SER A 10 28.08 -14.40 7.61
C SER A 10 26.99 -13.80 6.70
N GLU A 11 25.97 -14.56 6.30
CA GLU A 11 24.84 -14.11 5.48
C GLU A 11 23.83 -13.25 6.26
N GLU A 12 23.58 -13.53 7.54
CA GLU A 12 22.72 -12.69 8.39
C GLU A 12 23.33 -11.29 8.61
N LYS A 13 24.66 -11.20 8.69
CA LYS A 13 25.37 -9.92 8.81
C LYS A 13 25.20 -9.05 7.55
N ARG A 14 25.19 -9.65 6.35
CA ARG A 14 25.03 -8.94 5.07
C ARG A 14 23.61 -8.39 4.88
N ASN A 15 22.58 -9.13 5.28
CA ASN A 15 21.19 -8.67 5.18
C ASN A 15 20.84 -7.53 6.16
N LYS A 16 21.48 -7.49 7.34
CA LYS A 16 21.30 -6.41 8.32
C LYS A 16 21.80 -5.05 7.81
N HIS A 17 22.91 -5.02 7.06
CA HIS A 17 23.45 -3.78 6.47
C HIS A 17 22.59 -3.25 5.30
N ARG A 18 22.02 -4.15 4.50
CA ARG A 18 21.18 -3.77 3.34
C ARG A 18 19.81 -3.19 3.76
N ASN A 19 19.26 -3.63 4.89
CA ASN A 19 18.02 -3.08 5.44
C ASN A 19 18.22 -1.71 6.09
N LYS A 20 19.40 -1.43 6.67
CA LYS A 20 19.71 -0.16 7.31
C LYS A 20 19.84 0.99 6.30
N SER A 21 20.50 0.75 5.17
CA SER A 21 20.65 1.75 4.10
C SER A 21 19.33 2.12 3.41
N ASN A 22 18.38 1.18 3.31
CA ASN A 22 17.05 1.46 2.77
C ASN A 22 16.19 2.29 3.74
N TYR A 23 16.36 2.14 5.05
CA TYR A 23 15.67 2.97 6.04
C TYR A 23 16.23 4.40 6.05
N GLU A 24 17.55 4.55 6.01
CA GLU A 24 18.23 5.86 5.99
C GLU A 24 17.99 6.66 4.70
N LYS A 25 17.89 5.98 3.54
CA LYS A 25 17.47 6.66 2.29
C LYS A 25 16.03 7.14 2.37
N LYS A 26 15.13 6.35 2.97
CA LYS A 26 13.70 6.70 3.07
C LYS A 26 13.42 7.83 4.08
N THR A 27 14.27 7.99 5.11
CA THR A 27 14.18 9.14 6.02
C THR A 27 14.69 10.43 5.35
N LYS A 28 15.78 10.40 4.58
CA LYS A 28 16.32 11.60 3.89
C LYS A 28 15.30 12.29 2.98
N TYR A 29 14.61 11.56 2.10
CA TYR A 29 13.58 12.15 1.23
C TYR A 29 12.41 12.74 2.02
N ARG A 30 12.07 12.13 3.18
CA ARG A 30 10.96 12.59 4.03
C ARG A 30 11.30 13.84 4.84
N THR A 31 12.57 14.01 5.25
CA THR A 31 13.04 15.22 5.93
C THR A 31 13.32 16.38 4.96
N GLU A 32 13.76 16.10 3.72
CA GLU A 32 13.97 17.16 2.72
C GLU A 32 12.66 17.80 2.25
N ASP A 33 11.57 17.03 2.18
CA ASP A 33 10.24 17.55 1.85
C ASP A 33 9.61 18.34 3.01
N THR A 34 9.90 18.00 4.27
CA THR A 34 9.40 18.77 5.43
C THR A 34 10.21 20.03 5.70
N VAL A 35 11.55 19.99 5.53
CA VAL A 35 12.41 21.17 5.75
C VAL A 35 12.21 22.25 4.68
N LYS A 36 11.81 21.89 3.46
CA LYS A 36 11.46 22.86 2.41
C LYS A 36 10.12 23.57 2.63
N ILE A 37 9.23 23.01 3.44
CA ILE A 37 7.93 23.62 3.77
C ILE A 37 8.07 24.60 4.93
N ASP A 38 9.07 24.42 5.80
CA ASP A 38 9.24 25.19 7.03
C ASP A 38 10.21 26.40 6.91
N GLN A 39 10.87 26.62 5.75
CA GLN A 39 11.84 27.71 5.55
C GLN A 39 11.32 28.98 4.84
N GLU A 40 10.05 29.06 4.45
CA GLU A 40 9.48 30.27 3.80
C GLU A 40 8.44 31.01 4.68
N VAL A 41 8.63 31.09 6.00
CA VAL A 41 7.91 32.01 6.90
C VAL A 41 8.86 32.22 8.10
N ILE A 42 9.52 33.34 8.41
CA ILE A 42 9.12 34.76 8.56
C ILE A 42 10.42 35.60 8.51
N THR A 43 10.47 36.66 7.69
CA THR A 43 11.17 37.91 8.04
C THR A 43 10.35 39.10 7.56
N ASP A 44 10.00 39.97 8.49
CA ASP A 44 9.17 41.15 8.26
C ASP A 44 9.88 42.17 7.36
N SER A 45 9.23 42.53 6.24
CA SER A 45 9.46 43.83 5.62
C SER A 45 8.17 44.36 5.03
N VAL A 46 7.71 45.47 5.62
CA VAL A 46 6.58 46.29 5.20
C VAL A 46 6.71 46.62 3.71
N LYS A 47 5.75 46.17 2.88
CA LYS A 47 5.45 46.72 1.55
C LYS A 47 4.08 46.24 1.05
N ASN A 48 3.08 47.11 1.24
CA ASN A 48 1.84 47.28 0.47
C ASN A 48 1.20 46.00 -0.10
N GLU A 49 0.39 45.33 0.71
CA GLU A 49 -0.43 44.20 0.28
C GLU A 49 -1.64 44.69 -0.52
N THR A 50 -1.55 44.61 -1.84
CA THR A 50 -2.76 44.51 -2.68
C THR A 50 -3.55 43.27 -2.25
N PRO A 51 -4.89 43.34 -2.11
CA PRO A 51 -5.68 42.20 -1.67
C PRO A 51 -5.50 41.05 -2.67
N ARG A 52 -4.92 39.94 -2.20
CA ARG A 52 -4.83 38.70 -2.98
C ARG A 52 -6.26 38.30 -3.33
N LYS A 53 -6.62 38.44 -4.61
CA LYS A 53 -7.92 38.01 -5.15
C LYS A 53 -8.16 36.57 -4.70
N ILE A 54 -9.16 36.38 -3.84
CA ILE A 54 -9.71 35.08 -3.50
C ILE A 54 -10.05 34.43 -4.83
N LYS A 55 -9.25 33.45 -5.27
CA LYS A 55 -9.54 32.70 -6.50
C LYS A 55 -10.92 32.08 -6.29
N THR A 56 -11.89 32.59 -7.01
CA THR A 56 -13.22 32.02 -7.14
C THR A 56 -13.05 30.53 -7.35
N VAL A 57 -13.41 29.73 -6.34
CA VAL A 57 -13.47 28.27 -6.41
C VAL A 57 -14.15 27.93 -7.73
N SER A 58 -13.46 27.21 -8.62
CA SER A 58 -14.01 26.85 -9.93
C SER A 58 -15.40 26.25 -9.71
N GLU A 59 -16.40 26.74 -10.44
CA GLU A 59 -17.77 26.23 -10.37
C GLU A 59 -17.80 24.70 -10.53
N GLU A 60 -16.84 24.14 -11.27
CA GLU A 60 -16.63 22.72 -11.45
C GLU A 60 -16.35 22.01 -10.13
N GLN A 61 -15.49 22.57 -9.27
CA GLN A 61 -15.18 22.00 -7.96
C GLN A 61 -16.44 21.98 -7.08
N ARG A 62 -17.24 23.05 -7.09
CA ARG A 62 -18.50 23.10 -6.34
C ARG A 62 -19.53 22.09 -6.87
N LYS A 63 -19.64 21.97 -8.20
CA LYS A 63 -20.51 20.98 -8.86
C LYS A 63 -20.11 19.55 -8.47
N ILE A 64 -18.82 19.23 -8.39
CA ILE A 64 -18.34 17.89 -7.98
C ILE A 64 -18.80 17.55 -6.55
N PHE A 65 -18.75 18.52 -5.62
CA PHE A 65 -19.21 18.32 -4.25
C PHE A 65 -20.74 18.17 -4.17
N LEU A 66 -21.50 18.95 -4.95
CA LEU A 66 -22.96 18.94 -4.92
C LEU A 66 -23.58 17.75 -5.67
N SER A 67 -22.93 17.25 -6.72
CA SER A 67 -23.44 16.15 -7.53
C SER A 67 -23.31 14.79 -6.84
N THR A 68 -22.41 14.68 -5.86
CA THR A 68 -22.10 13.42 -5.20
C THR A 68 -22.83 13.37 -3.86
N ILE A 69 -23.94 12.63 -3.81
CA ILE A 69 -24.66 12.37 -2.56
C ILE A 69 -23.73 11.59 -1.62
N ASP A 70 -23.31 12.21 -0.51
CA ASP A 70 -22.50 11.56 0.52
C ASP A 70 -23.39 10.61 1.34
N PRO A 71 -23.16 9.29 1.29
CA PRO A 71 -23.96 8.33 2.06
C PRO A 71 -23.89 8.54 3.58
N PHE A 72 -22.92 9.31 4.06
CA PHE A 72 -22.67 9.56 5.48
C PHE A 72 -23.11 10.96 5.94
N ASP A 73 -23.87 11.69 5.12
CA ASP A 73 -24.36 13.03 5.47
C ASP A 73 -25.57 12.93 6.42
N ALA A 74 -25.28 12.68 7.70
CA ALA A 74 -26.26 12.82 8.77
C ALA A 74 -26.43 14.31 9.13
N PRO A 75 -27.66 14.78 9.42
CA PRO A 75 -27.88 16.14 9.87
C PRO A 75 -27.12 16.40 11.17
N LEU A 76 -26.31 17.45 11.18
CA LEU A 76 -25.54 17.84 12.35
C LEU A 76 -26.46 18.44 13.42
N LYS A 77 -26.08 18.24 14.69
CA LYS A 77 -26.72 18.95 15.80
C LYS A 77 -26.28 20.42 15.79
N TRP A 78 -27.09 21.30 16.36
CA TRP A 78 -26.83 22.75 16.33
C TRP A 78 -25.51 23.16 17.02
N TRP A 79 -25.00 22.32 17.93
CA TRP A 79 -23.72 22.51 18.60
C TRP A 79 -22.54 21.75 17.95
N GLU A 80 -22.80 20.95 16.92
CA GLU A 80 -21.76 20.19 16.22
C GLU A 80 -21.15 21.03 15.10
N LYS A 81 -19.84 20.93 14.96
CA LYS A 81 -19.09 21.64 13.92
C LYS A 81 -19.13 20.83 12.62
N GLU A 82 -19.27 21.52 11.49
CA GLU A 82 -19.19 20.89 10.18
C GLU A 82 -17.87 20.15 9.97
N HIS A 83 -17.95 19.01 9.30
CA HIS A 83 -16.80 18.19 9.01
C HIS A 83 -16.02 18.75 7.81
N VAL A 84 -14.70 18.69 7.87
CA VAL A 84 -13.86 19.10 6.74
C VAL A 84 -13.93 18.03 5.66
N LYS A 85 -14.55 18.38 4.53
CA LYS A 85 -14.73 17.53 3.34
C LYS A 85 -13.64 17.82 2.30
N TYR A 86 -12.98 16.78 1.81
CA TYR A 86 -12.01 16.87 0.71
C TYR A 86 -12.44 16.02 -0.48
N ALA A 87 -12.41 16.57 -1.68
CA ALA A 87 -12.57 15.82 -2.92
C ALA A 87 -11.18 15.44 -3.45
N ILE A 88 -10.85 14.15 -3.41
CA ILE A 88 -9.56 13.68 -3.91
C ILE A 88 -9.65 13.47 -5.42
N ASN A 89 -8.93 14.29 -6.19
CA ASN A 89 -8.96 14.25 -7.65
C ASN A 89 -7.86 13.37 -8.29
N TYR A 90 -6.96 12.78 -7.50
CA TYR A 90 -5.90 11.93 -8.04
C TYR A 90 -6.49 10.59 -8.54
N PRO A 91 -6.40 10.24 -9.84
CA PRO A 91 -7.21 9.16 -10.42
C PRO A 91 -7.06 7.77 -9.76
N PRO A 92 -5.83 7.31 -9.42
CA PRO A 92 -5.65 6.02 -8.74
C PRO A 92 -6.29 5.97 -7.35
N VAL A 93 -6.27 7.09 -6.62
CA VAL A 93 -6.86 7.16 -5.28
C VAL A 93 -8.37 7.37 -5.38
N LYS A 94 -8.82 8.21 -6.32
CA LYS A 94 -10.24 8.45 -6.61
C LYS A 94 -10.98 7.14 -6.89
N SER A 95 -10.49 6.37 -7.87
CA SER A 95 -11.09 5.07 -8.24
C SER A 95 -11.09 4.07 -7.08
N ARG A 96 -10.04 4.08 -6.25
CA ARG A 96 -9.96 3.21 -5.07
C ARG A 96 -10.95 3.64 -3.98
N LEU A 97 -11.11 4.93 -3.73
CA LEU A 97 -12.07 5.45 -2.76
C LEU A 97 -13.50 5.20 -3.20
N GLU A 98 -13.82 5.43 -4.48
CA GLU A 98 -15.13 5.11 -5.05
C GLU A 98 -15.44 3.61 -4.91
N LYS A 99 -14.46 2.74 -5.12
CA LYS A 99 -14.62 1.29 -4.91
C LYS A 99 -14.88 0.90 -3.45
N VAL A 100 -14.20 1.56 -2.50
CA VAL A 100 -14.21 1.19 -1.07
C VAL A 100 -15.39 1.84 -0.33
N MET A 101 -15.59 3.14 -0.53
CA MET A 101 -16.59 3.96 0.16
C MET A 101 -17.80 4.30 -0.70
N GLY A 102 -17.72 4.17 -2.02
CA GLY A 102 -18.76 4.61 -2.96
C GLY A 102 -18.53 6.02 -3.50
N THR A 103 -17.73 6.84 -2.81
CA THR A 103 -17.46 8.24 -3.17
C THR A 103 -15.96 8.55 -3.02
N HIS A 104 -15.49 9.57 -3.73
CA HIS A 104 -14.12 10.10 -3.61
C HIS A 104 -14.00 11.29 -2.65
N ILE A 105 -15.10 11.64 -1.98
CA ILE A 105 -15.16 12.69 -0.98
C ILE A 105 -14.83 12.07 0.38
N VAL A 106 -13.89 12.68 1.10
CA VAL A 106 -13.38 12.18 2.38
C VAL A 106 -13.64 13.20 3.48
N ARG A 107 -14.23 12.76 4.59
CA ARG A 107 -14.44 13.56 5.80
C ARG A 107 -13.29 13.31 6.78
N LEU A 108 -12.32 14.22 6.85
CA LEU A 108 -11.11 13.99 7.65
C LEU A 108 -11.35 14.14 9.16
N THR A 109 -12.25 15.04 9.55
CA THR A 109 -12.53 15.31 10.97
C THR A 109 -13.56 14.36 11.58
N ASP A 110 -14.24 13.57 10.75
CA ASP A 110 -15.25 12.62 11.20
C ASP A 110 -14.58 11.30 11.61
N ARG A 111 -14.50 11.05 12.92
CA ARG A 111 -13.89 9.82 13.46
C ARG A 111 -14.61 8.57 12.96
N LYS A 112 -15.95 8.57 12.92
CA LYS A 112 -16.72 7.39 12.51
C LYS A 112 -16.43 7.06 11.05
N TYR A 113 -16.43 8.08 10.20
CA TYR A 113 -16.06 7.95 8.80
C TYR A 113 -14.64 7.39 8.63
N MET A 114 -13.65 7.97 9.32
CA MET A 114 -12.25 7.58 9.18
C MET A 114 -11.98 6.15 9.70
N SER A 115 -12.65 5.74 10.80
CA SER A 115 -12.57 4.36 11.28
C SER A 115 -13.17 3.37 10.27
N LEU A 116 -14.33 3.69 9.69
CA LEU A 116 -14.98 2.85 8.69
C LEU A 116 -14.13 2.75 7.41
N LEU A 117 -13.56 3.87 6.95
CA LEU A 117 -12.63 3.90 5.82
C LEU A 117 -11.42 2.99 6.05
N ALA A 118 -10.82 3.03 7.24
CA ALA A 118 -9.68 2.19 7.58
C ALA A 118 -10.02 0.69 7.53
N ILE A 119 -11.18 0.31 8.09
CA ILE A 119 -11.67 -1.08 8.08
C ILE A 119 -11.86 -1.56 6.64
N LYS A 120 -12.58 -0.79 5.81
CA LYS A 120 -12.84 -1.20 4.42
C LYS A 120 -11.57 -1.25 3.55
N LEU A 121 -10.60 -0.36 3.79
CA LEU A 121 -9.29 -0.41 3.11
C LEU A 121 -8.54 -1.71 3.46
N LEU A 122 -8.58 -2.12 4.73
CA LEU A 122 -8.00 -3.38 5.17
C LEU A 122 -8.69 -4.57 4.50
N GLU A 123 -10.02 -4.58 4.45
CA GLU A 123 -10.80 -5.62 3.78
C GLU A 123 -10.48 -5.74 2.28
N ASP A 124 -10.43 -4.62 1.55
CA ASP A 124 -10.05 -4.62 0.13
C ASP A 124 -8.63 -5.18 -0.06
N HIS A 125 -7.69 -4.80 0.81
CA HIS A 125 -6.33 -5.32 0.75
C HIS A 125 -6.28 -6.83 1.02
N VAL A 126 -6.98 -7.32 2.03
CA VAL A 126 -7.09 -8.76 2.33
C VAL A 126 -7.74 -9.51 1.16
N LYS A 127 -8.79 -8.95 0.54
CA LYS A 127 -9.44 -9.53 -0.64
C LYS A 127 -8.48 -9.63 -1.82
N GLN A 128 -7.69 -8.59 -2.07
CA GLN A 128 -6.65 -8.60 -3.11
C GLN A 128 -5.58 -9.65 -2.82
N GLN A 129 -5.10 -9.75 -1.58
CA GLN A 129 -4.13 -10.77 -1.18
C GLN A 129 -4.68 -12.18 -1.36
N LYS A 130 -5.90 -12.46 -0.89
CA LYS A 130 -6.58 -13.75 -1.08
C LYS A 130 -6.70 -14.10 -2.56
N THR A 131 -7.04 -13.12 -3.40
CA THR A 131 -7.11 -13.30 -4.85
C THR A 131 -5.75 -13.66 -5.45
N ARG A 132 -4.68 -12.98 -5.02
CA ARG A 132 -3.31 -13.29 -5.46
C ARG A 132 -2.86 -14.68 -5.01
N ILE A 133 -3.19 -15.09 -3.78
CA ILE A 133 -2.90 -16.43 -3.26
C ILE A 133 -3.66 -17.47 -4.07
N LYS A 134 -4.97 -17.29 -4.29
CA LYS A 134 -5.78 -18.20 -5.12
C LYS A 134 -5.21 -18.33 -6.53
N ARG A 135 -4.83 -17.22 -7.17
CA ARG A 135 -4.17 -17.23 -8.48
C ARG A 135 -2.85 -18.00 -8.49
N ARG A 136 -2.09 -17.98 -7.40
CA ARG A 136 -0.84 -18.76 -7.26
C ARG A 136 -1.06 -20.22 -6.89
N LYS A 137 -2.20 -20.56 -6.26
CA LYS A 137 -2.61 -21.95 -6.00
C LYS A 137 -3.07 -22.66 -7.27
N LEU A 138 -3.50 -21.92 -8.30
CA LEU A 138 -3.76 -22.49 -9.62
C LEU A 138 -2.47 -23.12 -10.15
N SER A 139 -2.64 -24.13 -11.01
CA SER A 139 -1.55 -24.90 -11.60
C SER A 139 -0.39 -23.97 -11.99
N PRO A 140 0.87 -24.33 -11.65
CA PRO A 140 2.01 -23.54 -12.07
C PRO A 140 1.92 -23.33 -13.60
N PRO A 141 2.40 -22.18 -14.11
CA PRO A 141 2.31 -21.86 -15.54
C PRO A 141 2.75 -23.06 -16.39
N LEU A 142 2.09 -23.26 -17.54
CA LEU A 142 2.21 -24.46 -18.37
C LEU A 142 3.66 -24.95 -18.53
N ILE A 143 4.59 -24.01 -18.67
CA ILE A 143 6.05 -24.22 -18.76
C ILE A 143 6.59 -25.03 -17.57
N ILE A 144 6.25 -24.65 -16.34
CA ILE A 144 6.70 -25.33 -15.11
C ILE A 144 6.06 -26.72 -15.01
N SER A 145 4.77 -26.86 -15.34
CA SER A 145 4.12 -28.17 -15.34
C SER A 145 4.74 -29.13 -16.35
N ARG A 146 5.08 -28.64 -17.55
CA ARG A 146 5.74 -29.40 -18.62
C ARG A 146 7.18 -29.76 -18.23
N LEU A 147 7.91 -28.86 -17.57
CA LEU A 147 9.25 -29.14 -17.03
C LEU A 147 9.22 -30.23 -15.95
N LEU A 148 8.24 -30.19 -15.04
CA LEU A 148 8.05 -31.22 -14.02
C LEU A 148 7.70 -32.58 -14.65
N GLU A 149 6.86 -32.58 -15.68
CA GLU A 149 6.49 -33.81 -16.39
C GLU A 149 7.67 -34.42 -17.15
N LEU A 150 8.45 -33.58 -17.85
CA LEU A 150 9.65 -34.00 -18.56
C LEU A 150 10.71 -34.51 -17.59
N SER A 151 11.00 -33.77 -16.50
CA SER A 151 12.00 -34.20 -15.52
C SER A 151 11.61 -35.52 -14.86
N TYR A 152 10.33 -35.71 -14.53
CA TYR A 152 9.82 -36.98 -14.00
C TYR A 152 9.94 -38.13 -15.02
N LYS A 153 9.57 -37.89 -16.29
CA LYS A 153 9.73 -38.88 -17.37
C LYS A 153 11.19 -39.29 -17.54
N THR A 154 12.10 -38.33 -17.64
CA THR A 154 13.53 -38.57 -17.78
C THR A 154 14.10 -39.33 -16.57
N LEU A 155 13.71 -38.93 -15.35
CA LEU A 155 14.12 -39.64 -14.13
C LEU A 155 13.62 -41.08 -14.12
N LYS A 156 12.34 -41.30 -14.42
CA LYS A 156 11.71 -42.62 -14.48
C LYS A 156 12.40 -43.54 -15.49
N GLU A 157 12.77 -43.00 -16.64
CA GLU A 157 13.49 -43.74 -17.67
C GLU A 157 14.92 -44.11 -17.23
N LYS A 158 15.63 -43.20 -16.55
CA LYS A 158 16.95 -43.48 -15.97
C LYS A 158 16.89 -44.53 -14.85
N MET A 159 15.85 -44.50 -14.01
CA MET A 159 15.65 -45.48 -12.93
C MET A 159 15.34 -46.89 -13.42
N LYS A 160 14.82 -47.05 -14.65
CA LYS A 160 14.62 -48.38 -15.27
C LYS A 160 15.92 -49.05 -15.70
N GLN A 161 17.04 -48.31 -15.75
CA GLN A 161 18.31 -48.91 -16.12
C GLN A 161 18.86 -49.79 -14.97
N PRO A 162 19.37 -51.00 -15.27
CA PRO A 162 19.76 -51.98 -14.25
C PRO A 162 20.87 -51.48 -13.31
N LYS A 163 21.65 -50.49 -13.75
CA LYS A 163 22.73 -49.85 -12.99
C LYS A 163 22.24 -49.02 -11.78
N PHE A 164 20.96 -48.61 -11.73
CA PHE A 164 20.41 -47.73 -10.69
C PHE A 164 19.41 -48.40 -9.73
N THR A 165 19.28 -49.73 -9.79
CA THR A 165 18.36 -50.54 -8.96
C THR A 165 18.60 -50.44 -7.44
N LYS A 166 19.72 -49.88 -6.99
CA LYS A 166 20.09 -49.75 -5.57
C LYS A 166 19.73 -48.40 -4.93
N LEU A 167 19.16 -47.45 -5.67
CA LEU A 167 18.82 -46.14 -5.12
C LEU A 167 17.53 -46.23 -4.27
N LYS A 168 17.70 -46.23 -2.94
CA LYS A 168 16.58 -46.09 -1.98
C LYS A 168 16.15 -44.62 -1.92
N LEU A 169 14.90 -44.35 -2.28
CA LEU A 169 14.26 -43.07 -2.01
C LEU A 169 13.90 -43.01 -0.53
N TYR A 170 14.56 -42.12 0.22
CA TYR A 170 14.05 -41.67 1.51
C TYR A 170 13.00 -40.60 1.23
N VAL A 171 11.74 -40.96 1.44
CA VAL A 171 10.58 -40.06 1.42
C VAL A 171 10.46 -39.41 2.79
#